data_AF-A0A9E2XFP4-F1
#
_entry.id   AF-A0A9E2XFP4-F1
#
_cell.length_a   1.000
_cell.length_b   1.000
_cell.length_c   1.000
_cell.angle_alpha   90.00
_cell.angle_beta   90.00
_cell.angle_gamma   90.00
#
_symmetry.space_group_name_H-M   'P 1'
#
loop_
_entity.id
_entity.type
_entity.pdbx_description
1 polymer ?
#
loop_
_entity_poly.entity_id
_entity_poly.type
_entity_poly.pdbx_seq_one_letter_code
_entity_poly.pdbx_strand_id
1 'polypeptide(L)'
;MTGEVKRLGAAELKRQLHDGGEIALLDAREEAVFHARHLLLASCVPLSRLELLVDDLVPRRAPRVVWCDDGDRGGDGSAVLPG
;
A
#
# COMPACT_ATOMS: atom_id res chain seq x y z
N MET A 1 -19.71 -2.15 1.24
CA MET A 1 -19.14 -3.50 1.10
C MET A 1 -17.90 -3.55 1.97
N THR A 2 -17.92 -4.26 3.08
CA THR A 2 -16.73 -4.42 3.93
C THR A 2 -16.02 -5.69 3.49
N GLY A 3 -15.05 -5.55 2.59
CA GLY A 3 -14.17 -6.65 2.23
C GLY A 3 -13.17 -6.90 3.37
N GLU A 4 -12.86 -8.17 3.61
CA GLU A 4 -11.81 -8.53 4.57
C GLU A 4 -10.45 -8.01 4.07
N VAL A 5 -9.78 -7.18 4.86
CA VAL A 5 -8.45 -6.65 4.55
C VAL A 5 -7.41 -7.67 5.01
N LYS A 6 -6.70 -8.26 4.05
CA LYS A 6 -5.68 -9.28 4.34
C LYS A 6 -4.37 -8.61 4.74
N ARG A 7 -3.75 -9.06 5.83
CA ARG A 7 -2.37 -8.67 6.17
C ARG A 7 -1.35 -9.50 5.39
N LEU A 8 -0.24 -8.86 5.06
CA LEU A 8 0.79 -9.39 4.19
C LEU A 8 2.16 -8.93 4.71
N GLY A 9 2.99 -9.91 5.04
CA GLY A 9 4.35 -9.68 5.54
C GLY A 9 5.34 -9.34 4.42
N ALA A 10 6.53 -8.87 4.80
CA ALA A 10 7.54 -8.38 3.87
C ALA A 10 8.02 -9.41 2.83
N ALA A 11 8.13 -10.69 3.22
CA ALA A 11 8.56 -11.74 2.30
C ALA A 11 7.55 -11.98 1.18
N GLU A 12 6.26 -11.94 1.50
CA GLU A 12 5.19 -12.10 0.52
C GLU A 12 5.08 -10.85 -0.36
N LEU A 13 5.24 -9.65 0.19
CA LEU A 13 5.28 -8.41 -0.59
C LEU A 13 6.40 -8.47 -1.63
N LYS A 14 7.59 -8.87 -1.20
CA LYS A 14 8.73 -9.05 -2.10
C LYS A 14 8.41 -10.03 -3.23
N ARG A 15 7.76 -11.16 -2.93
CA ARG A 15 7.34 -12.10 -3.98
C ARG A 15 6.39 -11.45 -4.98
N GLN A 16 5.37 -10.73 -4.51
CA GLN A 16 4.40 -10.07 -5.40
C GLN A 16 5.02 -8.96 -6.24
N LEU A 17 5.98 -8.20 -5.69
CA LEU A 17 6.73 -7.20 -6.45
C LEU A 17 7.60 -7.81 -7.57
N HIS A 18 7.90 -9.11 -7.50
CA HIS A 18 8.74 -9.81 -8.48
C HIS A 18 7.98 -10.83 -9.34
N ASP A 19 6.67 -11.03 -9.16
CA ASP A 19 5.90 -12.04 -9.91
C ASP A 19 5.43 -11.57 -11.30
N GLY A 20 5.71 -10.31 -11.66
CA GLY A 20 5.39 -9.73 -12.96
C GLY A 20 3.96 -9.20 -13.10
N GLY A 21 3.10 -9.36 -12.08
CA GLY A 21 1.76 -8.79 -12.09
C GLY A 21 1.73 -7.35 -11.58
N GLU A 22 0.74 -6.59 -12.05
CA GLU A 22 0.52 -5.20 -11.65
C GLU A 22 0.18 -5.10 -10.15
N ILE A 23 0.84 -4.17 -9.46
CA ILE A 23 0.68 -3.92 -8.03
C ILE A 23 0.80 -2.43 -7.76
N ALA A 24 -0.19 -1.87 -7.06
CA ALA A 24 -0.15 -0.53 -6.53
C ALA A 24 0.33 -0.60 -5.08
N LEU A 25 1.57 -0.17 -4.81
CA LEU A 25 2.13 -0.08 -3.47
C LEU A 25 2.00 1.36 -2.95
N LEU A 26 1.14 1.56 -1.97
CA LEU A 26 0.81 2.87 -1.39
C LEU A 26 1.28 2.95 0.07
N ASP A 27 1.60 4.14 0.54
CA ASP A 27 2.02 4.40 1.91
C ASP A 27 1.05 5.39 2.59
N ALA A 28 0.48 4.98 3.72
CA ALA A 28 -0.52 5.75 4.49
C ALA A 28 0.02 7.05 5.08
N ARG A 29 1.34 7.06 5.28
CA ARG A 29 1.96 7.98 6.21
C ARG A 29 2.05 9.36 5.57
N GLU A 30 1.99 10.36 6.42
CA GLU A 30 2.17 11.75 6.01
C GLU A 30 3.52 11.95 5.33
N GLU A 31 3.58 12.92 4.43
CA GLU A 31 4.73 13.15 3.54
C GLU A 31 6.05 13.23 4.30
N ALA A 32 6.10 13.91 5.46
CA ALA A 32 7.33 14.04 6.24
C ALA A 32 7.90 12.69 6.70
N VAL A 33 7.04 11.75 7.08
CA VAL A 33 7.44 10.40 7.53
C VAL A 33 7.87 9.56 6.33
N PHE A 34 7.13 9.66 5.22
CA PHE A 34 7.46 8.98 3.97
C PHE A 34 8.83 9.41 3.44
N HIS A 35 9.11 10.71 3.36
CA HIS A 35 10.39 11.24 2.89
C HIS A 35 11.58 10.84 3.77
N ALA A 36 11.35 10.63 5.07
CA ALA A 36 12.40 10.15 5.97
C ALA A 36 12.76 8.68 5.71
N ARG A 37 11.78 7.85 5.35
CA ARG A 37 11.96 6.43 4.99
C ARG A 37 10.76 5.90 4.21
N HIS A 38 11.01 5.28 3.07
CA HIS A 38 9.96 4.61 2.31
C HIS A 38 10.50 3.39 1.55
N LEU A 39 9.59 2.50 1.16
CA LEU A 39 9.92 1.46 0.20
C LEU A 39 10.15 2.10 -1.16
N LEU A 40 11.18 1.66 -1.88
CA LEU A 40 11.59 2.25 -3.16
C LEU A 40 10.45 2.35 -4.19
N LEU A 41 9.51 1.40 -4.18
CA LEU A 41 8.40 1.32 -5.13
C LEU A 41 7.07 1.88 -4.57
N ALA A 42 7.06 2.41 -3.35
CA ALA A 42 5.84 2.94 -2.75
C ALA A 42 5.56 4.38 -3.22
N SER A 43 4.28 4.71 -3.40
CA SER A 43 3.81 6.09 -3.54
C SER A 43 3.16 6.57 -2.25
N CYS A 44 3.46 7.79 -1.81
CA CYS A 44 2.86 8.40 -0.63
C CYS A 44 1.40 8.78 -0.92
N VAL A 45 0.46 8.21 -0.15
CA VAL A 45 -0.96 8.53 -0.20
C VAL A 45 -1.46 8.71 1.22
N PRO A 46 -1.27 9.90 1.82
CA PRO A 46 -1.76 10.18 3.16
C PRO A 46 -3.27 9.94 3.23
N LEU A 47 -3.76 9.34 4.31
CA LEU A 47 -5.20 9.10 4.52
C LEU A 47 -6.03 10.39 4.38
N SER A 48 -5.47 11.53 4.76
CA SER A 48 -6.07 12.87 4.63
C SER A 48 -6.30 13.33 3.19
N ARG A 49 -5.58 12.75 2.22
CA ARG A 49 -5.66 13.08 0.78
C ARG A 49 -6.03 11.89 -0.10
N LEU A 50 -6.34 10.75 0.49
CA LEU A 50 -6.63 9.52 -0.24
C LEU A 50 -7.69 9.73 -1.33
N GLU A 51 -8.83 10.31 -0.96
CA GLU A 51 -9.97 10.52 -1.87
C GLU A 51 -9.61 11.41 -3.07
N LEU A 52 -8.56 12.23 -2.94
CA LEU A 52 -8.08 13.12 -4.00
C LEU A 52 -7.04 12.45 -4.91
N LEU A 53 -6.27 11.50 -4.40
CA LEU A 53 -5.09 10.95 -5.07
C LEU A 53 -5.30 9.55 -5.64
N VAL A 54 -6.24 8.77 -5.10
CA VAL A 54 -6.36 7.34 -5.42
C VAL A 54 -6.68 7.07 -6.87
N ASP A 55 -7.60 7.83 -7.47
CA ASP A 55 -8.02 7.58 -8.86
C ASP A 55 -6.92 8.00 -9.86
N ASP A 56 -6.07 8.96 -9.50
CA ASP A 56 -4.93 9.39 -10.32
C ASP A 56 -3.77 8.39 -10.24
N LEU A 57 -3.53 7.80 -9.06
CA LEU A 57 -2.43 6.85 -8.82
C LEU A 57 -2.79 5.41 -9.16
N VAL A 58 -4.06 5.03 -9.02
CA VAL A 58 -4.58 3.68 -9.25
C VAL A 58 -5.81 3.75 -10.17
N PRO A 59 -5.64 4.17 -11.44
CA PRO A 59 -6.75 4.36 -12.37
C PRO A 59 -7.42 3.04 -12.78
N ARG A 60 -6.71 1.92 -12.63
CA ARG A 60 -7.24 0.57 -12.85
C ARG A 60 -7.63 -0.03 -11.51
N ARG A 61 -8.83 -0.63 -11.42
CA ARG A 61 -9.33 -1.31 -10.21
C ARG A 61 -8.98 -2.79 -10.12
N ALA A 62 -8.48 -3.37 -11.21
CA ALA A 62 -8.05 -4.76 -11.28
C ALA A 62 -6.71 -5.13 -10.59
N PRO A 63 -5.72 -4.22 -10.39
CA PRO A 63 -4.43 -4.61 -9.83
C PRO A 63 -4.53 -4.86 -8.33
N ARG A 64 -3.52 -5.55 -7.80
CA ARG A 64 -3.38 -5.74 -6.36
C ARG A 64 -3.02 -4.41 -5.71
N VAL A 65 -3.77 -3.98 -4.71
CA VAL A 65 -3.46 -2.76 -3.96
C VAL A 65 -2.92 -3.15 -2.59
N VAL A 66 -1.69 -2.74 -2.32
CA VAL A 66 -1.03 -2.93 -1.02
C VAL A 66 -0.81 -1.58 -0.38
N TRP A 67 -1.32 -1.43 0.82
CA TRP A 67 -1.22 -0.24 1.63
C TRP A 67 -0.30 -0.51 2.83
N CYS A 68 0.81 0.22 2.90
CA CYS A 68 1.79 0.15 3.98
C CYS A 68 1.47 1.21 5.05
N ASP A 69 1.54 0.82 6.32
CA ASP A 69 1.49 1.73 7.46
C ASP A 69 2.64 1.43 8.43
N ASP A 70 2.88 2.29 9.42
CA ASP A 70 3.94 2.07 10.41
C ASP A 70 3.61 0.97 11.45
N GLY A 71 2.50 0.23 11.27
CA GLY A 71 2.14 -0.92 12.08
C GLY A 71 2.01 -0.58 13.56
N ASP A 72 0.92 0.09 13.97
CA ASP A 72 0.69 0.42 15.39
C ASP A 72 0.38 -0.82 16.29
N ARG A 73 0.60 -2.03 15.78
CA ARG A 73 0.69 -3.26 16.58
C ARG A 73 1.81 -4.12 16.01
N GLY A 74 2.81 -4.39 16.83
CA GLY A 74 4.05 -5.05 16.43
C GLY A 74 3.86 -6.27 15.53
N GLY A 75 4.59 -6.25 14.41
CA GLY A 75 4.64 -7.32 13.43
C GLY A 75 4.21 -6.86 12.04
N ASP A 76 5.21 -6.59 11.18
CA ASP A 76 5.15 -6.80 9.73
C ASP A 76 3.81 -6.46 9.03
N GLY A 77 3.36 -5.22 9.18
CA GLY A 77 2.11 -4.74 8.59
C GLY A 77 2.27 -4.24 7.15
N SER A 78 1.80 -5.00 6.16
CA SER A 78 1.19 -4.40 4.98
C SER A 78 -0.23 -4.94 4.81
N ALA A 79 -1.17 -4.09 4.44
CA ALA A 79 -2.57 -4.42 4.29
C ALA A 79 -2.91 -4.48 2.79
N VAL A 80 -3.53 -5.57 2.33
CA VAL A 80 -4.01 -5.71 0.95
C VAL A 80 -5.48 -5.31 0.93
N LEU A 81 -5.82 -4.32 0.10
CA LEU A 81 -7.21 -3.98 -0.18
C LEU A 81 -7.74 -4.92 -1.28
N PRO A 82 -9.00 -5.39 -1.18
CA PRO A 82 -9.62 -6.15 -2.26
C PRO A 82 -9.81 -5.26 -3.49
N GLY A 83 -9.56 -5.84 -4.68
CA GLY A 83 -9.89 -5.25 -5.99
C GLY A 83 -11.33 -5.46 -6.40
#